data_AF-A0A380DHI1-F1
#
_entry.id   AF-A0A380DHI1-F1
#
_cell.length_a   1.000
_cell.length_b   1.000
_cell.length_c   1.000
_cell.angle_alpha   90.00
_cell.angle_beta   90.00
_cell.angle_gamma   90.00
#
_symmetry.space_group_name_H-M   'P 1'
#
loop_
_entity.id
_entity.type
_entity.pdbx_description
1 polymer ?
#
loop_
_entity_poly.entity_id
_entity_poly.type
_entity_poly.pdbx_seq_one_letter_code
_entity_poly.pdbx_strand_id
1 'polypeptide(L)' 'MKYQPLSYKEIEAVVHKGETVPAGVTRFNISGRCLNLQVPLALLKQDDDVEQLRNWKQFLADKFANMRCYTEKVYLVEQ' A
#
# COMPACT_ATOMS: atom_id res chain seq x y z
N MET A 1 12.13 -16.06 -19.43
CA MET A 1 10.82 -16.04 -20.11
C MET A 1 10.37 -14.59 -20.26
N LYS A 2 9.61 -14.24 -21.31
CA LYS A 2 9.05 -12.89 -21.49
C LYS A 2 7.52 -13.00 -21.41
N TYR A 3 6.90 -12.16 -20.59
CA TYR A 3 5.45 -12.06 -20.46
C TYR A 3 4.99 -10.70 -20.98
N GLN A 4 3.79 -10.66 -21.56
CA GLN A 4 3.21 -9.40 -22.00
C GLN A 4 2.69 -8.62 -20.77
N PRO A 5 2.88 -7.28 -20.72
CA PRO A 5 2.24 -6.44 -19.73
C PRO A 5 0.71 -6.53 -19.86
N LEU A 6 0.02 -6.61 -18.73
CA LEU A 6 -1.44 -6.55 -18.69
C LEU A 6 -1.89 -5.10 -18.56
N SER A 7 -2.94 -4.75 -19.29
CA SER A 7 -3.70 -3.54 -19.09
C SER A 7 -4.54 -3.61 -17.81
N TYR A 8 -4.99 -2.44 -17.34
CA TYR A 8 -5.88 -2.35 -16.18
C TYR A 8 -7.15 -3.20 -16.33
N LYS A 9 -7.79 -3.15 -17.51
CA LYS A 9 -9.02 -3.91 -17.79
C LYS A 9 -8.81 -5.42 -17.77
N GLU A 10 -7.65 -5.90 -18.20
CA GLU A 10 -7.34 -7.33 -18.18
C GLU A 10 -7.17 -7.82 -16.74
N ILE A 11 -6.47 -7.06 -15.89
CA ILE A 11 -6.34 -7.38 -14.46
C ILE A 11 -7.71 -7.36 -13.78
N GLU A 12 -8.52 -6.34 -14.06
CA GLU A 12 -9.89 -6.23 -13.56
C GLU A 12 -10.72 -7.46 -13.95
N ALA A 13 -10.66 -7.90 -15.21
CA ALA A 13 -11.38 -9.08 -15.68
C ALA A 13 -10.91 -10.38 -15.01
N VAL A 14 -9.62 -10.52 -14.69
CA VAL A 14 -9.12 -11.69 -13.93
C VAL A 14 -9.71 -11.70 -12.51
N VAL A 15 -9.71 -10.56 -11.82
CA VAL A 15 -10.27 -10.45 -10.46
C VAL A 15 -11.79 -10.70 -10.46
N HIS A 16 -12.52 -10.19 -11.45
CA HIS A 16 -13.96 -10.43 -11.59
C HIS A 16 -14.31 -11.92 -11.76
N LYS A 17 -13.36 -12.74 -12.23
CA LYS A 17 -13.52 -14.20 -12.34
C LYS A 17 -13.10 -14.95 -11.08
N GLY A 18 -12.62 -14.26 -10.04
CA GLY A 18 -12.08 -14.88 -8.83
C GLY A 18 -10.72 -15.56 -9.04
N GLU A 19 -10.01 -15.20 -10.11
CA GLU A 19 -8.72 -15.79 -10.47
C GLU A 19 -7.55 -14.88 -10.08
N THR A 20 -6.32 -15.40 -10.20
CA THR A 20 -5.07 -14.64 -9.97
C THR A 20 -4.07 -14.90 -11.08
N VAL A 21 -3.25 -13.91 -11.40
CA VAL A 21 -2.09 -14.07 -12.29
C VAL A 21 -0.88 -14.65 -11.54
N PRO A 22 0.08 -15.28 -12.23
CA PRO A 22 1.30 -15.76 -11.59
C PRO A 22 2.08 -14.63 -10.88
N ALA A 23 2.62 -14.94 -9.70
CA ALA A 23 3.43 -14.00 -8.92
C ALA A 23 4.72 -13.59 -9.67
N GLY A 24 5.15 -12.34 -9.49
CA GLY A 24 6.41 -11.82 -10.05
C GLY A 24 6.36 -11.45 -11.54
N VAL A 25 5.19 -11.51 -12.20
CA VAL A 25 5.05 -11.18 -13.63
C VAL A 25 4.67 -9.72 -13.85
N THR A 26 3.69 -9.19 -13.10
CA THR A 26 3.22 -7.82 -13.23
C THR A 26 4.22 -6.83 -12.63
N ARG A 27 4.44 -5.68 -13.28
CA ARG A 27 5.30 -4.60 -12.78
C ARG A 27 4.55 -3.28 -12.74
N PHE A 28 4.14 -2.87 -11.53
CA PHE A 28 3.50 -1.57 -11.30
C PHE A 28 4.56 -0.52 -10.95
N ASN A 29 4.67 0.52 -11.77
CA ASN A 29 5.48 1.70 -11.45
C ASN A 29 4.57 2.72 -10.76
N ILE A 30 4.66 2.84 -9.44
CA ILE A 30 3.79 3.69 -8.62
C ILE A 30 4.59 4.90 -8.13
N SER A 31 4.17 6.10 -8.53
CA SER A 31 4.72 7.37 -8.06
C SER A 31 4.12 7.77 -6.70
N GLY A 32 4.89 8.44 -5.85
CA GLY A 32 4.39 9.01 -4.59
C GLY A 32 3.98 7.99 -3.53
N ARG A 33 4.64 6.82 -3.47
CA ARG A 33 4.37 5.79 -2.45
C ARG A 33 4.66 6.33 -1.04
N CYS A 34 3.74 6.12 -0.10
CA CYS A 34 4.00 6.33 1.32
C CYS A 34 4.79 5.14 1.88
N LEU A 35 5.96 5.40 2.45
CA LEU A 35 6.84 4.38 3.05
C LEU A 35 6.97 4.63 4.55
N ASN A 36 7.29 3.57 5.30
CA ASN A 36 7.54 3.62 6.73
C ASN A 36 6.40 4.22 7.59
N LEU A 37 5.13 3.99 7.21
CA LEU A 37 3.99 4.44 8.01
C LEU A 37 3.94 3.73 9.38
N GLN A 38 4.30 2.44 9.43
CA GLN A 38 4.36 1.62 10.65
C GLN A 38 3.04 1.62 11.43
N VAL A 39 1.96 1.15 10.78
CA VAL A 39 0.65 1.02 11.44
C VAL A 39 0.73 -0.04 12.55
N PRO A 40 0.35 0.28 13.81
CA PRO A 40 0.29 -0.70 14.88
C PRO A 40 -0.77 -1.77 14.58
N LEU A 41 -0.42 -3.06 14.64
CA LEU A 41 -1.37 -4.14 14.38
C LEU A 41 -2.56 -4.14 15.36
N ALA A 42 -2.36 -3.66 16.59
CA ALA A 42 -3.44 -3.53 17.57
C ALA A 42 -4.55 -2.58 17.11
N LEU A 43 -4.21 -1.52 16.37
CA LEU A 43 -5.16 -0.57 15.81
C LEU A 43 -6.09 -1.23 14.78
N LEU A 44 -5.57 -2.19 14.01
CA LEU A 44 -6.32 -2.89 12.97
C LEU A 44 -7.26 -3.98 13.53
N LYS A 45 -7.11 -4.34 14.81
CA LYS A 45 -7.90 -5.37 15.49
C LYS A 45 -8.90 -4.80 16.49
N GLN A 46 -9.13 -3.48 16.47
CA GLN A 46 -10.15 -2.87 17.31
C GLN A 46 -11.52 -3.16 16.71
N ASP A 47 -12.39 -3.82 17.48
CA ASP A 47 -13.74 -4.19 17.04
C ASP A 47 -14.74 -3.01 17.14
N ASP A 48 -14.44 -1.98 17.94
CA ASP A 48 -15.22 -0.75 17.99
C ASP A 48 -14.77 0.22 16.89
N ASP A 49 -15.59 0.35 15.85
CA ASP A 49 -15.36 1.26 14.72
C ASP A 49 -15.14 2.71 15.15
N VAL A 50 -15.87 3.21 16.15
CA VAL A 50 -15.79 4.63 16.55
C VAL A 50 -14.44 4.90 17.22
N GLU A 51 -14.05 4.02 18.13
CA GLU A 51 -12.74 4.10 18.78
C GLU A 51 -11.60 3.88 17.78
N GLN A 52 -11.73 2.89 16.88
CA GLN A 52 -10.74 2.62 15.85
C GLN A 52 -10.51 3.84 14.97
N LEU A 53 -11.57 4.46 14.45
CA LEU A 53 -11.48 5.64 13.59
C LEU A 53 -10.87 6.85 14.31
N ARG A 54 -11.21 7.05 15.59
CA ARG A 54 -10.61 8.10 16.41
C ARG A 54 -9.10 7.89 16.56
N ASN A 55 -8.68 6.68 16.91
CA ASN A 55 -7.28 6.33 17.11
C ASN A 55 -6.50 6.38 15.79
N TRP A 56 -7.12 5.94 14.69
CA TRP A 56 -6.57 6.00 13.34
C TRP A 56 -6.30 7.44 12.91
N LYS A 57 -7.26 8.34 13.13
CA LYS A 57 -7.11 9.77 12.79
C LYS A 57 -5.96 10.40 13.58
N GLN A 58 -5.85 10.10 14.88
CA GLN A 58 -4.76 10.60 15.70
C GLN A 58 -3.40 10.06 15.21
N PHE A 59 -3.31 8.75 14.97
CA PHE A 59 -2.10 8.11 14.44
C PHE A 59 -1.62 8.76 13.14
N LEU A 60 -2.53 9.03 12.19
CA LEU A 60 -2.18 9.69 10.94
C LEU A 60 -1.71 11.13 11.15
N ALA A 61 -2.34 11.89 12.05
CA ALA A 61 -1.93 13.26 12.36
C ALA A 61 -0.48 13.30 12.88
N ASP A 62 -0.12 12.40 13.78
CA ASP A 62 1.22 12.30 14.35
C ASP A 62 2.27 11.90 13.29
N LYS A 63 1.89 11.03 12.35
CA LYS A 63 2.77 10.59 11.25
C LYS A 63 2.98 11.68 10.20
N PHE A 64 1.93 12.42 9.84
CA PHE A 64 2.03 13.50 8.86
C PHE A 64 2.93 14.64 9.33
N ALA A 65 2.98 14.91 10.63
CA ALA A 65 3.90 15.91 11.20
C ALA A 65 5.39 15.62 10.89
N ASN A 66 5.73 14.35 10.62
CA ASN A 66 7.10 13.90 10.36
C ASN A 66 7.32 13.45 8.90
N MET A 67 6.33 13.62 8.02
CA MET A 67 6.40 13.16 6.63
C MET A 67 7.37 14.02 5.82
N ARG A 68 8.20 13.37 4.99
CA ARG A 68 9.11 14.04 4.05
C ARG A 68 8.94 13.49 2.65
N CYS A 69 9.14 14.36 1.66
CA CYS A 69 9.10 14.00 0.26
C CYS A 69 10.52 13.84 -0.27
N TYR A 70 10.75 12.76 -1.03
CA TYR A 70 11.99 12.51 -1.76
C TYR A 70 11.64 12.32 -3.24
N THR A 71 12.15 13.21 -4.10
CA THR A 71 11.83 13.22 -5.53
C THR A 71 12.77 12.34 -6.36
N GLU A 72 14.01 12.17 -5.88
CA GLU A 72 15.03 11.35 -6.52
C GLU A 72 15.01 9.91 -6.01
N LYS A 73 15.73 9.02 -6.70
CA LYS A 73 15.92 7.63 -6.25
C LYS A 73 16.58 7.63 -4.86
N VAL A 74 15.91 7.00 -3.90
CA VAL A 74 16.42 6.81 -2.53
C VAL A 74 16.75 5.35 -2.27
N TYR A 75 17.73 5.12 -1.39
CA TYR A 75 17.96 3.83 -0.75
C TYR A 75 17.37 3.91 0.66
N LEU A 76 16.37 3.08 0.94
CA LEU A 76 15.71 3.00 2.24
C LEU A 76 16.26 1.78 3.00
N VAL A 77 16.66 1.98 4.25
CA VAL A 77 17.03 0.90 5.16
C VAL A 77 15.76 0.45 5.89
N GLU A 78 15.28 -0.74 5.55
CA GLU A 78 14.11 -1.37 6.18
C GLU A 78 14.62 -2.46 7.14
N GLN A 79 14.37 -2.31 8.44
CA GLN A 79 14.74 -3.24 9.53
C GLN A 79 13.50 -3.70 10.29
#